data_AF-A0A357QM46-F1
#
_entry.id   AF-A0A357QM46-F1
#
_cell.length_a   1.000
_cell.length_b   1.000
_cell.length_c   1.000
_cell.angle_alpha   90.00
_cell.angle_beta   90.00
_cell.angle_gamma   90.00
#
_symmetry.space_group_name_H-M   'P 1'
#
loop_
_entity.id
_entity.type
_entity.pdbx_description
1 polymer ?
#
loop_
_entity_poly.entity_id
_entity_poly.type
_entity_poly.pdbx_seq_one_letter_code
_entity_poly.pdbx_strand_id
1 'polypeptide(L)'
;AKSQNKPVLIDFSGHGCVSCRKMEESVWVDPEVLKRLKNDYIVIQLYTDDRTELPEEEWTPGDESNDGRVKQTIGEKWGDYQVRRFGRNSQPQYILLGPDGEMLIKETRGYNPDVESYIEFLDKGLEAFKEKYKK
;
A
#
# COMPACT_ATOMS: atom_id res chain seq x y z
N ALA A 1 -7.37 10.76 -5.03
CA ALA A 1 -6.03 11.16 -5.51
C ALA A 1 -6.12 12.19 -6.65
N LYS A 2 -6.60 11.83 -7.83
CA LYS A 2 -6.66 12.72 -9.02
C LYS A 2 -7.32 14.09 -8.77
N SER A 3 -8.48 14.11 -8.11
CA SER A 3 -9.20 15.36 -7.81
C SER A 3 -8.47 16.29 -6.82
N GLN A 4 -7.62 15.74 -5.96
CA GLN A 4 -6.88 16.48 -4.94
C GLN A 4 -5.41 16.73 -5.31
N ASN A 5 -4.95 16.17 -6.45
CA ASN A 5 -3.55 16.18 -6.88
C ASN A 5 -2.57 15.77 -5.76
N LYS A 6 -2.87 14.67 -5.07
CA LYS A 6 -2.03 14.11 -4.01
C LYS A 6 -1.54 12.71 -4.37
N PRO A 7 -0.30 12.33 -3.98
CA PRO A 7 0.18 10.96 -4.08
C PRO A 7 -0.62 10.01 -3.18
N VAL A 8 -0.48 8.72 -3.45
CA VAL A 8 -1.14 7.63 -2.75
C VAL A 8 -0.10 6.80 -2.01
N LEU A 9 -0.36 6.51 -0.74
CA LEU A 9 0.32 5.46 0.01
C LEU A 9 -0.59 4.23 0.02
N ILE A 10 -0.15 3.16 -0.64
CA ILE A 10 -0.77 1.84 -0.47
C ILE A 10 -0.08 1.14 0.70
N ASP A 11 -0.88 0.67 1.65
CA ASP A 11 -0.47 -0.16 2.78
C ASP A 11 -1.12 -1.54 2.64
N PHE A 12 -0.35 -2.53 2.16
CA PHE A 12 -0.78 -3.93 2.21
C PHE A 12 -0.61 -4.43 3.64
N SER A 13 -1.74 -4.73 4.27
CA SER A 13 -1.84 -5.08 5.68
C SER A 13 -2.71 -6.33 5.87
N GLY A 14 -2.98 -6.70 7.11
CA GLY A 14 -3.90 -7.77 7.45
C GLY A 14 -4.42 -7.62 8.88
N HIS A 15 -5.63 -8.11 9.12
CA HIS A 15 -6.26 -8.17 10.44
C HIS A 15 -5.38 -8.88 11.45
N GLY A 16 -4.77 -10.01 11.05
CA GLY A 16 -3.85 -10.80 11.88
C GLY A 16 -2.39 -10.34 11.85
N CYS A 17 -2.07 -9.25 11.14
CA CYS A 17 -0.68 -8.83 10.92
C CYS A 17 -0.08 -8.12 12.14
N VAL A 18 0.60 -8.87 13.01
CA VAL A 18 1.27 -8.33 14.22
C VAL A 18 2.30 -7.26 13.86
N SER A 19 3.09 -7.46 12.79
CA SER A 19 4.11 -6.49 12.36
C SER A 19 3.48 -5.19 11.84
N CYS A 20 2.29 -5.26 11.23
CA CYS A 20 1.55 -4.08 10.78
C CYS A 20 1.08 -3.25 11.97
N ARG A 21 0.48 -3.90 12.98
CA ARG A 21 0.07 -3.22 14.23
C ARG A 21 1.24 -2.56 14.95
N LYS A 22 2.40 -3.23 15.01
CA LYS A 22 3.62 -2.62 15.55
C LYS A 22 4.02 -1.35 14.80
N MET A 23 3.95 -1.34 13.46
CA MET A 23 4.25 -0.13 12.68
C MET A 23 3.25 0.99 12.97
N GLU A 24 1.97 0.67 13.06
CA GLU A 24 0.92 1.64 13.39
C GLU A 24 1.16 2.24 14.80
N GLU A 25 1.45 1.40 15.78
CA GLU A 25 1.62 1.79 17.19
C GLU A 25 2.93 2.52 17.48
N SER A 26 4.01 2.28 16.71
CA SER A 26 5.33 2.87 17.00
C SER A 26 5.80 3.90 15.98
N VAL A 27 5.40 3.78 14.71
CA VAL A 27 5.86 4.66 13.64
C VAL A 27 4.76 5.62 13.19
N TRP A 28 3.53 5.16 12.99
CA TRP A 28 2.46 6.03 12.48
C TRP A 28 1.96 7.05 13.50
N VAL A 29 2.11 6.75 14.80
CA VAL A 29 1.79 7.69 15.88
C VAL A 29 2.78 8.85 15.99
N ASP A 30 3.97 8.75 15.38
CA ASP A 30 4.94 9.83 15.39
C ASP A 30 4.33 11.09 14.74
N PRO A 31 4.43 12.27 15.37
CA PRO A 31 3.79 13.48 14.86
C PRO A 31 4.22 13.87 13.44
N GLU A 32 5.48 13.65 13.08
CA GLU A 32 6.01 14.01 11.76
C GLU A 32 5.57 13.02 10.67
N VAL A 33 5.45 11.74 11.01
CA VAL A 33 4.82 10.74 10.12
C VAL A 33 3.34 11.05 9.94
N LEU A 34 2.60 11.23 11.04
CA LEU A 34 1.15 11.46 11.02
C LEU A 34 0.78 12.71 10.21
N LYS A 35 1.58 13.77 10.33
CA LYS A 35 1.41 15.01 9.55
C LYS A 35 1.49 14.74 8.05
N ARG A 36 2.49 13.99 7.59
CA ARG A 36 2.66 13.64 6.17
C ARG A 36 1.53 12.76 5.66
N LEU A 37 1.17 11.73 6.43
CA LEU A 37 0.08 10.81 6.07
C LEU A 37 -1.26 11.54 5.93
N LYS A 38 -1.56 12.49 6.83
CA LYS A 38 -2.81 13.25 6.80
C LYS A 38 -2.86 14.32 5.73
N ASN A 39 -1.76 15.06 5.55
CA ASN A 39 -1.77 16.27 4.75
C ASN A 39 -1.31 16.02 3.31
N ASP A 40 -0.34 15.14 3.10
CA ASP A 40 0.37 15.03 1.84
C ASP A 40 -0.03 13.77 1.05
N TYR A 41 -0.46 12.71 1.73
CA TYR A 41 -0.85 11.45 1.09
C TYR A 41 -2.36 11.17 1.16
N ILE A 42 -2.84 10.39 0.19
CA ILE A 42 -4.06 9.59 0.31
C ILE A 42 -3.64 8.19 0.73
N VAL A 43 -3.96 7.79 1.96
CA VAL A 43 -3.63 6.46 2.47
C VAL A 43 -4.75 5.48 2.11
N ILE A 44 -4.38 4.34 1.55
CA ILE A 44 -5.28 3.23 1.23
C ILE A 44 -4.71 1.96 1.86
N GLN A 45 -5.46 1.38 2.79
CA GLN A 45 -5.10 0.09 3.38
C GLN A 45 -5.80 -1.04 2.60
N LEU A 46 -5.00 -2.00 2.14
CA LEU A 46 -5.47 -3.19 1.43
C LEU A 46 -5.23 -4.41 2.31
N TYR A 47 -6.30 -4.93 2.91
CA TYR A 47 -6.25 -6.09 3.79
C TYR A 47 -6.16 -7.36 2.95
N THR A 48 -5.08 -8.13 3.08
CA THR A 48 -4.83 -9.35 2.30
C THR A 48 -5.39 -10.62 2.94
N ASP A 49 -5.88 -10.54 4.17
CA ASP A 49 -6.49 -11.64 4.93
C ASP A 49 -8.00 -11.44 5.19
N ASP A 50 -8.59 -10.41 4.58
CA ASP A 50 -10.01 -10.12 4.71
C ASP A 50 -10.86 -11.21 4.04
N ARG A 51 -11.81 -11.77 4.79
CA ARG A 51 -12.67 -12.87 4.37
C ARG A 51 -14.03 -12.44 3.82
N THR A 52 -14.25 -11.14 3.66
CA THR A 52 -15.47 -10.63 3.04
C THR A 52 -15.54 -11.09 1.60
N GLU A 53 -16.60 -11.83 1.27
CA GLU A 53 -16.88 -12.26 -0.10
C GLU A 53 -17.19 -11.07 -1.00
N LEU A 54 -16.62 -11.10 -2.20
CA LEU A 54 -16.90 -10.17 -3.27
C LEU A 54 -18.12 -10.65 -4.06
N PRO A 55 -18.88 -9.73 -4.66
CA PRO A 55 -19.84 -10.08 -5.71
C PRO A 55 -19.16 -10.91 -6.81
N GLU A 56 -19.86 -11.87 -7.41
CA GLU A 56 -19.30 -12.79 -8.42
C GLU A 56 -18.70 -12.04 -9.62
N GLU A 57 -19.27 -10.89 -9.99
CA GLU A 57 -18.78 -10.01 -11.04
C GLU A 57 -17.40 -9.39 -10.75
N GLU A 58 -16.97 -9.39 -9.49
CA GLU A 58 -15.68 -8.87 -9.04
C GLU A 58 -14.64 -9.97 -8.76
N TRP A 59 -14.99 -11.24 -8.95
CA TRP A 59 -14.07 -12.34 -8.74
C TRP A 59 -12.91 -12.27 -9.72
N THR A 60 -11.69 -12.47 -9.21
CA THR A 60 -10.51 -12.57 -10.08
C THR A 60 -10.37 -14.03 -10.53
N PRO A 61 -10.41 -14.33 -11.84
CA PRO A 61 -10.21 -15.69 -12.32
C PRO A 61 -8.85 -16.26 -11.93
N GLY A 62 -8.82 -17.58 -11.73
CA GLY A 62 -7.57 -18.31 -11.57
C GLY A 62 -6.82 -18.46 -12.90
N ASP A 63 -5.51 -18.32 -12.89
CA ASP A 63 -4.57 -18.59 -13.98
C ASP A 63 -3.20 -19.03 -13.43
N GLU A 64 -2.25 -19.32 -14.32
CA GLU A 64 -0.90 -19.80 -13.95
C GLU A 64 -0.11 -18.79 -13.09
N SER A 65 -0.45 -17.50 -13.14
CA SER A 65 0.21 -16.45 -12.37
C SER A 65 -0.35 -16.26 -10.96
N ASN A 66 -1.50 -16.86 -10.62
CA ASN A 66 -2.13 -16.72 -9.31
C ASN A 66 -2.56 -18.03 -8.66
N ASP A 67 -1.77 -19.10 -8.81
CA ASP A 67 -2.02 -20.43 -8.25
C ASP A 67 -3.22 -21.20 -8.82
N GLY A 68 -3.86 -20.68 -9.88
CA GLY A 68 -4.97 -21.33 -10.57
C GLY A 68 -6.30 -21.28 -9.81
N ARG A 69 -6.37 -20.68 -8.62
CA ARG A 69 -7.61 -20.54 -7.85
C ARG A 69 -8.27 -19.19 -8.13
N VAL A 70 -9.60 -19.22 -8.30
CA VAL A 70 -10.44 -18.01 -8.33
C VAL A 70 -10.33 -17.28 -6.99
N LYS A 71 -10.19 -15.96 -7.02
CA LYS A 71 -10.16 -15.10 -5.84
C LYS A 71 -11.56 -14.54 -5.60
N GLN A 72 -12.16 -14.94 -4.50
CA GLN A 72 -13.56 -14.68 -4.18
C GLN A 72 -13.71 -13.68 -3.03
N THR A 73 -12.65 -13.46 -2.23
CA THR A 73 -12.67 -12.50 -1.13
C THR A 73 -11.85 -11.25 -1.40
N ILE A 74 -12.12 -10.18 -0.64
CA ILE A 74 -11.31 -8.95 -0.63
C ILE A 74 -9.83 -9.27 -0.39
N GLY A 75 -9.52 -10.14 0.59
CA GLY A 75 -8.17 -10.53 0.93
C GLY A 75 -7.44 -11.23 -0.21
N GLU A 76 -8.11 -12.20 -0.83
CA GLU A 76 -7.56 -12.93 -1.98
C GLU A 76 -7.29 -12.02 -3.17
N LYS A 77 -8.22 -11.08 -3.46
CA LYS A 77 -8.06 -10.08 -4.53
C LYS A 77 -6.84 -9.19 -4.30
N TRP A 78 -6.67 -8.67 -3.08
CA TRP A 78 -5.54 -7.78 -2.80
C TRP A 78 -4.21 -8.51 -2.64
N GLY A 79 -4.22 -9.72 -2.09
CA GLY A 79 -3.03 -10.58 -2.05
C GLY A 79 -2.54 -10.95 -3.45
N ASP A 80 -3.45 -11.32 -4.35
CA ASP A 80 -3.13 -11.56 -5.76
C ASP A 80 -2.59 -10.30 -6.46
N TYR A 81 -3.26 -9.17 -6.27
CA TYR A 81 -2.81 -7.88 -6.80
C TYR A 81 -1.40 -7.51 -6.33
N GLN A 82 -1.10 -7.72 -5.04
CA GLN A 82 0.23 -7.48 -4.45
C GLN A 82 1.31 -8.29 -5.17
N VAL A 83 1.07 -9.59 -5.37
CA VAL A 83 1.99 -10.50 -6.04
C VAL A 83 2.19 -10.13 -7.50
N ARG A 84 1.10 -9.95 -8.25
CA ARG A 84 1.16 -9.65 -9.68
C ARG A 84 1.83 -8.31 -9.97
N ARG A 85 1.52 -7.28 -9.18
CA ARG A 85 2.00 -5.92 -9.45
C ARG A 85 3.39 -5.65 -8.86
N PHE A 86 3.71 -6.23 -7.71
CA PHE A 86 4.90 -5.89 -6.94
C PHE A 86 5.80 -7.07 -6.60
N GLY A 87 5.45 -8.29 -7.04
CA GLY A 87 6.28 -9.50 -6.88
C GLY A 87 6.48 -9.92 -5.43
N ARG A 88 5.58 -9.53 -4.52
CA ARG A 88 5.68 -9.77 -3.08
C ARG A 88 4.35 -10.20 -2.49
N ASN A 89 4.41 -10.99 -1.42
CA ASN A 89 3.24 -11.49 -0.68
C ASN A 89 3.38 -11.29 0.84
N SER A 90 4.26 -10.38 1.28
CA SER A 90 4.52 -10.12 2.70
C SER A 90 3.90 -8.80 3.15
N GLN A 91 3.40 -8.79 4.38
CA GLN A 91 2.83 -7.61 5.04
C GLN A 91 3.63 -7.26 6.31
N PRO A 92 3.75 -5.98 6.69
CA PRO A 92 3.29 -4.82 5.94
C PRO A 92 4.12 -4.61 4.66
N GLN A 93 3.50 -4.09 3.61
CA GLN A 93 4.21 -3.55 2.45
C GLN A 93 3.65 -2.18 2.08
N TYR A 94 4.51 -1.17 2.12
CA TYR A 94 4.19 0.22 1.79
C TYR A 94 4.71 0.60 0.41
N ILE A 95 3.85 1.23 -0.40
CA ILE A 95 4.15 1.61 -1.78
C ILE A 95 3.63 3.02 -2.05
N LEU A 96 4.47 3.84 -2.68
CA LEU A 96 4.14 5.23 -3.02
C LEU A 96 3.79 5.31 -4.51
N LEU A 97 2.55 5.68 -4.80
CA LEU A 97 2.02 5.79 -6.15
C LEU A 97 1.60 7.23 -6.47
N GLY A 98 1.74 7.60 -7.73
CA GLY A 98 1.15 8.82 -8.28
C GLY A 98 -0.37 8.69 -8.43
N PRO A 99 -1.08 9.79 -8.72
CA PRO A 99 -2.52 9.78 -8.98
C PRO A 99 -2.94 8.95 -10.19
N ASP A 100 -2.00 8.61 -11.07
CA ASP A 100 -2.15 7.74 -12.24
C ASP A 100 -1.98 6.25 -11.89
N GLY A 101 -1.55 5.91 -10.68
CA GLY A 101 -1.28 4.54 -10.25
C GLY A 101 0.14 4.05 -10.53
N GLU A 102 1.01 4.90 -11.07
CA GLU A 102 2.42 4.57 -11.31
C GLU A 102 3.27 4.78 -10.06
N MET A 103 4.29 3.93 -9.88
CA MET A 103 5.21 4.08 -8.76
C MET A 103 5.99 5.39 -8.83
N LEU A 104 6.07 6.09 -7.69
CA LEU A 104 6.85 7.31 -7.53
C LEU A 104 8.34 7.02 -7.35
N ILE A 105 8.63 5.96 -6.60
CA ILE A 105 9.98 5.43 -6.35
C ILE A 105 9.97 3.91 -6.53
N LYS A 106 11.11 3.31 -6.84
CA LYS A 106 11.19 1.85 -7.12
C LYS A 106 11.14 1.02 -5.83
N GLU A 107 11.61 1.60 -4.74
CA GLU A 107 11.71 0.97 -3.45
C GLU A 107 10.32 0.81 -2.81
N THR A 108 10.03 -0.39 -2.33
CA THR A 108 8.90 -0.64 -1.43
C THR A 108 9.43 -0.91 -0.03
N ARG A 109 8.67 -0.53 0.99
CA ARG A 109 9.10 -0.69 2.38
C ARG A 109 8.32 -1.81 3.07
N GLY A 110 9.01 -2.66 3.81
CA GLY A 110 8.40 -3.68 4.68
C GLY A 110 8.31 -3.23 6.14
N TYR A 111 8.25 -4.18 7.07
CA TYR A 111 8.39 -3.90 8.50
C TYR A 111 9.78 -3.30 8.80
N ASN A 112 9.80 -2.08 9.32
CA ASN A 112 10.97 -1.44 9.89
C ASN A 112 10.48 -0.33 10.86
N PRO A 113 10.60 -0.53 12.19
CA PRO A 113 10.08 0.40 13.20
C PRO A 113 10.93 1.68 13.37
N ASP A 114 11.92 1.90 12.50
CA ASP A 114 12.69 3.13 12.48
C ASP A 114 11.88 4.29 11.86
N VAL A 115 11.59 5.30 12.70
CA VAL A 115 10.74 6.45 12.37
C VAL A 115 11.40 7.34 11.32
N GLU A 116 12.68 7.70 11.52
CA GLU A 116 13.41 8.58 10.61
C GLU A 116 13.48 8.01 9.20
N SER A 117 13.81 6.72 9.08
CA SER A 117 13.80 6.04 7.80
C SER A 117 12.41 6.03 7.16
N TYR A 118 11.32 5.94 7.94
CA TYR A 118 9.95 5.99 7.39
C TYR A 118 9.62 7.39 6.87
N ILE A 119 10.05 8.43 7.59
CA ILE A 119 9.95 9.83 7.14
C ILE A 119 10.71 10.02 5.82
N GLU A 120 11.96 9.56 5.74
CA GLU A 120 12.75 9.65 4.50
C GLU A 120 12.09 8.95 3.32
N PHE A 121 11.46 7.79 3.56
CA PHE A 121 10.70 7.07 2.54
C PHE A 121 9.52 7.91 2.02
N LEU A 122 8.72 8.49 2.92
CA LEU A 122 7.61 9.35 2.55
C LEU A 122 8.10 10.61 1.81
N ASP A 123 9.18 11.23 2.28
CA ASP A 123 9.71 12.46 1.70
C ASP A 123 10.26 12.22 0.28
N LYS A 124 10.96 11.11 0.04
CA LYS A 124 11.37 10.70 -1.32
C LYS A 124 10.18 10.55 -2.27
N GLY A 125 9.07 9.99 -1.80
CA GLY A 125 7.86 9.91 -2.61
C GLY A 125 7.26 11.28 -2.92
N LEU A 126 7.27 12.21 -1.96
CA LEU A 126 6.79 13.59 -2.17
C LEU A 126 7.68 14.36 -3.14
N GLU A 127 8.99 14.18 -3.07
CA GLU A 127 9.95 14.76 -4.00
C GLU A 127 9.71 14.25 -5.42
N ALA A 128 9.67 12.93 -5.61
CA ALA A 128 9.40 12.31 -6.91
C ALA A 128 8.02 12.73 -7.46
N PHE A 129 7.01 12.86 -6.60
CA PHE A 129 5.69 13.37 -6.97
C PHE A 129 5.77 14.81 -7.47
N LYS A 130 6.47 15.70 -6.77
CA LYS A 130 6.66 17.09 -7.20
C LYS A 130 7.40 17.17 -8.53
N GLU A 131 8.41 16.32 -8.77
CA GLU A 131 9.14 16.32 -10.04
C GLU A 131 8.27 15.86 -11.22
N LYS A 132 7.52 14.77 -11.03
CA LYS A 132 6.74 14.14 -12.10
C LYS A 132 5.40 14.83 -12.39
N TYR A 133 4.78 15.43 -11.38
CA TYR A 133 3.44 16.04 -11.48
C TYR A 133 3.44 17.55 -11.21
N LYS A 134 4.62 18.19 -11.34
CA LYS A 134 4.76 19.65 -11.41
C LYS A 134 3.71 20.22 -12.39
N LYS A 135 2.74 20.94 -11.85
CA LYS A 135 1.97 21.93 -12.60
C LYS A 135 2.68 23.26 -12.49
#